data_AF-A0A7J4E5L3-F1
#
_entry.id   AF-A0A7J4E5L3-F1
#
_cell.length_a   1.000
_cell.length_b   1.000
_cell.length_c   1.000
_cell.angle_alpha   90.00
_cell.angle_beta   90.00
_cell.angle_gamma   90.00
#
_symmetry.space_group_name_H-M   'P 1'
#
loop_
_entity.id
_entity.type
_entity.pdbx_description
1 polymer ?
#
loop_
_entity_poly.entity_id
_entity_poly.type
_entity_poly.pdbx_seq_one_letter_code
_entity_poly.pdbx_strand_id
1 'polypeptide(L)'
;MGRAPLSEEKPEEKKISRRAYAKYAAAGIVAVGVAAAGTYYATRPRPPVTPTVAPPKKYEGVKLTLIGDAGHNQMPFYWERSRIAEDLGIEYDIIGVPFGELVEKIMTDFATETGAYDVVVFPPPAGGDFYAGGYIHPIDEYVEKWPINWDDIISCFRELYCTLGGRKYAVTWDGDHFNLYYRYDIFEDPSLRAKFKEQYGYELTAANMRYDKENLDIAKFLTKAYNPDSPVDYGTSENAGRGCNQWWFFSRFGSAGGIYFDDDMHPLINREEGIRALESFKAVIPYCPPGVLKFGYDEHKDAFILGGCAFLVQWPCIGKKSEDPALSKIVGKVKYELCPGFDVAGTLNQRGNLAWGRVLAISKFCENPEAAYAFIHHLSAEKSWWATRWVADPRTGLDLFRYY
;
A
#
# COMPACT_ATOMS: atom_id res chain seq x y z
N MET A 1 47.01 33.83 -17.38
CA MET A 1 48.15 32.90 -17.23
C MET A 1 47.84 31.64 -18.04
N GLY A 2 48.84 31.11 -18.74
CA GLY A 2 48.69 30.41 -20.02
C GLY A 2 48.26 28.95 -19.95
N ARG A 3 47.66 28.50 -21.06
CA ARG A 3 47.48 27.09 -21.43
C ARG A 3 48.78 26.57 -22.05
N ALA A 4 49.19 25.36 -21.68
CA ALA A 4 50.09 24.50 -22.45
C ALA A 4 49.71 23.02 -22.24
N PRO A 5 49.97 22.12 -23.22
CA PRO A 5 49.20 20.91 -23.47
C PRO A 5 49.89 19.59 -23.06
N LEU A 6 49.09 18.51 -23.05
CA LEU A 6 49.48 17.10 -22.84
C LEU A 6 50.35 16.59 -23.99
N SER A 7 51.46 15.91 -23.67
CA SER A 7 52.29 15.14 -24.62
C SER A 7 52.13 13.63 -24.39
N GLU A 8 51.82 12.90 -25.46
CA GLU A 8 51.80 11.44 -25.53
C GLU A 8 53.23 10.85 -25.50
N GLU A 9 53.49 9.89 -24.60
CA GLU A 9 54.68 9.03 -24.66
C GLU A 9 54.29 7.62 -25.18
N LYS A 10 55.02 7.15 -26.21
CA LYS A 10 54.98 5.76 -26.71
C LYS A 10 55.88 4.88 -25.82
N PRO A 11 55.50 3.62 -25.48
CA PRO A 11 56.36 2.75 -24.70
C PRO A 11 57.45 2.06 -25.53
N GLU A 12 58.69 2.10 -25.05
CA GLU A 12 59.84 1.30 -25.53
C GLU A 12 59.67 -0.21 -25.25
N GLU A 13 60.08 -1.03 -26.23
CA GLU A 13 60.12 -2.49 -26.14
C GLU A 13 61.25 -2.99 -25.21
N LYS A 14 60.88 -3.58 -24.06
CA LYS A 14 61.82 -4.37 -23.23
C LYS A 14 62.06 -5.75 -23.85
N LYS A 15 63.28 -6.00 -24.34
CA LYS A 15 63.75 -7.34 -24.75
C LYS A 15 63.82 -8.28 -23.54
N ILE A 16 63.02 -9.34 -23.58
CA ILE A 16 62.96 -10.39 -22.55
C ILE A 16 64.21 -11.30 -22.66
N SER A 17 64.86 -11.57 -21.52
CA SER A 17 66.08 -12.38 -21.47
C SER A 17 65.82 -13.88 -21.68
N ARG A 18 66.83 -14.59 -22.21
CA ARG A 18 66.80 -16.02 -22.59
C ARG A 18 66.27 -16.99 -21.52
N ARG A 19 66.28 -16.60 -20.23
CA ARG A 19 65.78 -17.42 -19.12
C ARG A 19 64.25 -17.44 -19.01
N ALA A 20 63.56 -16.43 -19.52
CA ALA A 20 62.09 -16.39 -19.57
C ALA A 20 61.52 -17.18 -20.77
N TYR A 21 62.26 -17.31 -21.88
CA TYR A 21 61.86 -18.11 -23.03
C TYR A 21 61.74 -19.61 -22.71
N ALA A 22 62.62 -20.12 -21.83
CA ALA A 22 62.57 -21.53 -21.40
C ALA A 22 61.32 -21.89 -20.58
N LYS A 23 60.70 -20.94 -19.87
CA LYS A 23 59.42 -21.16 -19.18
C LYS A 23 58.21 -21.13 -20.12
N TYR A 24 58.27 -20.40 -21.22
CA TYR A 24 57.22 -20.37 -22.24
C TYR A 24 57.20 -21.65 -23.12
N ALA A 25 58.37 -22.23 -23.42
CA ALA A 25 58.45 -23.45 -24.21
C ALA A 25 57.86 -24.69 -23.50
N ALA A 26 57.89 -24.73 -22.16
CA ALA A 26 57.27 -25.81 -21.39
C ALA A 26 55.74 -25.70 -21.29
N ALA A 27 55.17 -24.50 -21.41
CA ALA A 27 53.72 -24.29 -21.46
C ALA A 27 53.10 -24.64 -22.82
N GLY A 28 53.89 -24.61 -23.90
CA GLY A 28 53.43 -24.91 -25.26
C GLY A 28 53.09 -26.39 -25.52
N ILE A 29 53.61 -27.33 -24.72
CA ILE A 29 53.36 -28.77 -24.92
C ILE A 29 52.06 -29.22 -24.22
N VAL A 30 51.59 -28.50 -23.18
CA VAL A 30 50.29 -28.79 -22.53
C VAL A 30 49.12 -28.24 -23.34
N ALA A 31 49.32 -27.13 -24.08
CA ALA A 31 48.25 -26.49 -24.84
C ALA A 31 47.78 -27.28 -26.09
N VAL A 32 48.65 -28.11 -26.68
CA VAL A 32 48.29 -28.89 -27.89
C VAL A 32 47.41 -30.11 -27.57
N GLY A 33 47.55 -30.69 -26.36
CA GLY A 33 46.69 -31.79 -25.91
C GLY A 33 45.25 -31.37 -25.57
N VAL A 34 45.06 -30.15 -25.04
CA VAL A 34 43.73 -29.61 -24.70
C VAL A 34 42.97 -29.15 -25.94
N ALA A 35 43.68 -28.62 -26.95
CA ALA A 35 43.06 -28.21 -28.21
C ALA A 35 42.49 -29.40 -28.99
N ALA A 36 43.21 -30.53 -29.08
CA ALA A 36 42.74 -31.72 -29.82
C ALA A 36 41.57 -32.45 -29.13
N ALA A 37 41.52 -32.46 -27.79
CA ALA A 37 40.35 -32.95 -27.06
C ALA A 37 39.14 -32.02 -27.24
N GLY A 38 39.37 -30.70 -27.22
CA GLY A 38 38.33 -29.69 -27.46
C GLY A 38 37.64 -29.85 -28.81
N THR A 39 38.39 -30.09 -29.89
CA THR A 39 37.80 -30.31 -31.22
C THR A 39 37.09 -31.66 -31.34
N TYR A 40 37.55 -32.70 -30.64
CA TYR A 40 36.88 -34.01 -30.62
C TYR A 40 35.54 -33.97 -29.85
N TYR A 41 35.44 -33.21 -28.76
CA TYR A 41 34.18 -33.00 -28.05
C TYR A 41 33.23 -32.02 -28.75
N ALA A 42 33.75 -31.03 -29.48
CA ALA A 42 32.95 -30.04 -30.19
C ALA A 42 32.28 -30.57 -31.47
N THR A 43 32.79 -31.67 -32.04
CA THR A 43 32.32 -32.23 -33.33
C THR A 43 31.48 -33.51 -33.18
N ARG A 44 31.26 -34.02 -31.96
CA ARG A 44 30.26 -35.07 -31.74
C ARG A 44 28.86 -34.49 -32.01
N PRO A 45 28.01 -35.18 -32.77
CA PRO A 45 26.58 -34.87 -32.77
C PRO A 45 26.13 -34.90 -31.31
N ARG A 46 25.62 -33.77 -30.79
CA ARG A 46 24.98 -33.77 -29.47
C ARG A 46 23.89 -34.85 -29.53
N PRO A 47 23.79 -35.76 -28.54
CA PRO A 47 22.60 -36.59 -28.45
C PRO A 47 21.40 -35.64 -28.53
N PRO A 48 20.36 -35.96 -29.32
CA PRO A 48 19.20 -35.10 -29.38
C PRO A 48 18.78 -34.80 -27.96
N VAL A 49 18.81 -33.52 -27.59
CA VAL A 49 18.19 -33.07 -26.35
C VAL A 49 16.72 -33.34 -26.61
N THR A 50 16.23 -34.50 -26.19
CA THR A 50 14.81 -34.68 -25.95
C THR A 50 14.46 -33.49 -25.08
N PRO A 51 13.58 -32.56 -25.52
CA PRO A 51 13.11 -31.53 -24.62
C PRO A 51 12.60 -32.29 -23.41
N THR A 52 13.28 -32.15 -22.27
CA THR A 52 12.72 -32.59 -21.01
C THR A 52 11.54 -31.68 -20.84
N VAL A 53 10.37 -32.12 -21.30
CA VAL A 53 9.11 -31.43 -21.05
C VAL A 53 9.07 -31.30 -19.55
N ALA A 54 9.22 -30.06 -19.06
CA ALA A 54 9.06 -29.80 -17.64
C ALA A 54 7.73 -30.46 -17.23
N PRO A 55 7.70 -31.20 -16.12
CA PRO A 55 6.44 -31.80 -15.67
C PRO A 55 5.37 -30.71 -15.68
N PRO A 56 4.16 -30.99 -16.23
CA PRO A 56 3.13 -29.98 -16.35
C PRO A 56 2.86 -29.37 -14.98
N LYS A 57 2.78 -28.05 -14.92
CA LYS A 57 2.49 -27.35 -13.68
C LYS A 57 1.09 -27.76 -13.21
N LYS A 58 0.88 -27.71 -11.90
CA LYS A 58 -0.34 -28.26 -11.27
C LYS A 58 -1.63 -27.68 -11.88
N TYR A 59 -1.60 -26.42 -12.32
CA TYR A 59 -2.76 -25.73 -12.89
C TYR A 59 -2.53 -25.27 -14.33
N GLU A 60 -1.66 -25.96 -15.08
CA GLU A 60 -1.38 -25.66 -16.49
C GLU A 60 -2.68 -25.58 -17.31
N GLY A 61 -2.90 -24.45 -17.99
CA GLY A 61 -4.07 -24.22 -18.84
C GLY A 61 -5.30 -23.66 -18.12
N VAL A 62 -5.26 -23.49 -16.79
CA VAL A 62 -6.29 -22.76 -16.06
C VAL A 62 -6.20 -21.26 -16.40
N LYS A 63 -7.35 -20.66 -16.73
CA LYS A 63 -7.49 -19.22 -16.93
C LYS A 63 -8.45 -18.65 -15.90
N LEU A 64 -8.03 -17.60 -15.20
CA LEU A 64 -8.86 -16.89 -14.21
C LEU A 64 -9.20 -15.48 -14.68
N THR A 65 -10.37 -14.97 -14.31
CA THR A 65 -10.72 -13.55 -14.48
C THR A 65 -10.76 -12.85 -13.13
N LEU A 66 -9.90 -11.84 -12.97
CA LEU A 66 -9.81 -11.00 -11.78
C LEU A 66 -10.51 -9.66 -12.02
N ILE A 67 -11.44 -9.26 -11.16
CA ILE A 67 -11.99 -7.89 -11.14
C ILE A 67 -11.50 -7.11 -9.92
N GLY A 68 -11.21 -5.82 -10.11
CA GLY A 68 -10.86 -4.90 -9.03
C GLY A 68 -10.93 -3.44 -9.46
N ASP A 69 -10.80 -2.51 -8.52
CA ASP A 69 -10.71 -1.09 -8.87
C ASP A 69 -9.42 -0.80 -9.64
N ALA A 70 -9.55 -0.06 -10.74
CA ALA A 70 -8.43 0.30 -11.59
C ALA A 70 -7.47 1.26 -10.89
N GLY A 71 -6.17 1.12 -11.16
CA GLY A 71 -5.15 2.07 -10.74
C GLY A 71 -4.00 1.41 -9.99
N HIS A 72 -3.37 2.19 -9.11
CA HIS A 72 -2.15 1.80 -8.40
C HIS A 72 -2.24 0.48 -7.59
N ASN A 73 -3.44 0.07 -7.17
CA ASN A 73 -3.64 -1.15 -6.40
C ASN A 73 -3.61 -2.43 -7.25
N GLN A 74 -3.72 -2.31 -8.57
CA GLN A 74 -3.63 -3.46 -9.48
C GLN A 74 -2.21 -3.74 -9.95
N MET A 75 -1.27 -2.81 -9.74
CA MET A 75 0.10 -2.93 -10.24
C MET A 75 0.77 -4.26 -9.86
N PRO A 76 0.64 -4.77 -8.62
CA PRO A 76 1.19 -6.08 -8.28
C PRO A 76 0.62 -7.23 -9.10
N PHE A 77 -0.67 -7.21 -9.45
CA PHE A 77 -1.26 -8.22 -10.32
C PHE A 77 -0.66 -8.17 -11.73
N TYR A 78 -0.21 -7.02 -12.23
CA TYR A 78 0.52 -6.98 -13.50
C TYR A 78 1.95 -7.49 -13.36
N TRP A 79 2.63 -7.15 -12.26
CA TRP A 79 4.03 -7.52 -12.02
C TRP A 79 4.22 -9.02 -11.82
N GLU A 80 3.25 -9.70 -11.18
CA GLU A 80 3.36 -11.13 -10.89
C GLU A 80 2.90 -12.06 -12.01
N ARG A 81 2.39 -11.51 -13.12
CA ARG A 81 1.82 -12.30 -14.21
C ARG A 81 2.77 -13.40 -14.71
N SER A 82 4.03 -13.05 -14.95
CA SER A 82 5.03 -14.01 -15.42
C SER A 82 5.34 -15.07 -14.36
N ARG A 83 5.44 -14.68 -13.08
CA ARG A 83 5.79 -15.59 -11.99
C ARG A 83 4.65 -16.55 -11.66
N ILE A 84 3.41 -16.07 -11.65
CA ILE A 84 2.22 -16.92 -11.46
C ILE A 84 2.09 -17.94 -12.59
N ALA A 85 2.32 -17.50 -13.84
CA ALA A 85 2.36 -18.42 -14.97
C ALA A 85 3.51 -19.44 -14.83
N GLU A 86 4.70 -19.01 -14.40
CA GLU A 86 5.88 -19.86 -14.19
C GLU A 86 5.69 -20.88 -13.06
N ASP A 87 5.17 -20.47 -11.91
CA ASP A 87 5.12 -21.29 -10.70
C ASP A 87 3.86 -22.16 -10.64
N LEU A 88 2.73 -21.67 -11.13
CA LEU A 88 1.43 -22.34 -11.01
C LEU A 88 0.89 -22.89 -12.34
N GLY A 89 1.28 -22.30 -13.48
CA GLY A 89 0.70 -22.60 -14.79
C GLY A 89 -0.63 -21.88 -15.05
N ILE A 90 -0.99 -20.92 -14.19
CA ILE A 90 -2.22 -20.14 -14.27
C ILE A 90 -2.00 -18.92 -15.18
N GLU A 91 -2.90 -18.72 -16.13
CA GLU A 91 -3.08 -17.44 -16.83
C GLU A 91 -4.26 -16.68 -16.20
N TYR A 92 -4.27 -15.35 -16.30
CA TYR A 92 -5.41 -14.58 -15.81
C TYR A 92 -5.58 -13.24 -16.50
N ASP A 93 -6.82 -12.77 -16.60
CA ASP A 93 -7.17 -11.43 -17.08
C ASP A 93 -7.49 -10.51 -15.92
N ILE A 94 -7.15 -9.22 -16.06
CA ILE A 94 -7.39 -8.20 -15.04
C ILE A 94 -8.41 -7.21 -15.61
N ILE A 95 -9.58 -7.16 -14.98
CA ILE A 95 -10.66 -6.24 -15.28
C ILE A 95 -10.62 -5.10 -14.26
N GLY A 96 -10.06 -3.97 -14.68
CA GLY A 96 -10.05 -2.73 -13.90
C GLY A 96 -11.32 -1.91 -14.13
N VAL A 97 -11.97 -1.50 -13.05
CA VAL A 97 -13.17 -0.64 -13.10
C VAL A 97 -13.03 0.58 -12.18
N PRO A 98 -13.73 1.70 -12.43
CA PRO A 98 -13.69 2.84 -11.52
C PRO A 98 -14.10 2.48 -10.10
N PHE A 99 -13.43 3.08 -9.11
CA PHE A 99 -13.64 2.81 -7.67
C PHE A 99 -15.12 2.83 -7.25
N GLY A 100 -15.87 3.85 -7.69
CA GLY A 100 -17.29 4.01 -7.34
C GLY A 100 -18.23 3.00 -8.00
N GLU A 101 -17.80 2.30 -9.05
CA GLU A 101 -18.61 1.33 -9.81
C GLU A 101 -18.32 -0.13 -9.43
N LEU A 102 -17.21 -0.38 -8.72
CA LEU A 102 -16.69 -1.73 -8.48
C LEU A 102 -17.70 -2.66 -7.82
N VAL A 103 -18.29 -2.22 -6.70
CA VAL A 103 -19.21 -3.04 -5.91
C VAL A 103 -20.48 -3.37 -6.72
N GLU A 104 -21.01 -2.39 -7.45
CA GLU A 104 -22.21 -2.57 -8.29
C GLU A 104 -21.96 -3.59 -9.42
N LYS A 105 -20.79 -3.53 -10.07
CA LYS A 105 -20.43 -4.50 -11.12
C LYS A 105 -20.25 -5.92 -10.59
N ILE A 106 -19.56 -6.08 -9.46
CA ILE A 106 -19.42 -7.40 -8.81
C ILE A 106 -20.79 -7.92 -8.40
N MET A 107 -21.63 -7.09 -7.76
CA MET A 107 -22.97 -7.47 -7.36
C MET A 107 -23.87 -7.83 -8.54
N THR A 108 -23.70 -7.19 -9.69
CA THR A 108 -24.44 -7.53 -10.92
C THR A 108 -24.08 -8.93 -11.43
N ASP A 109 -22.79 -9.28 -11.47
CA ASP A 109 -22.35 -10.65 -11.81
C ASP A 109 -22.92 -11.67 -10.82
N PHE A 110 -22.90 -11.34 -9.53
CA PHE A 110 -23.47 -12.20 -8.49
C PHE A 110 -24.99 -12.38 -8.59
N ALA A 111 -25.74 -11.32 -8.86
CA ALA A 111 -27.20 -11.36 -8.99
C ALA A 111 -27.66 -12.06 -10.27
N THR A 112 -26.84 -12.03 -11.32
CA THR A 112 -27.13 -12.68 -12.61
C THR A 112 -26.49 -14.07 -12.74
N GLU A 113 -25.65 -14.45 -11.77
CA GLU A 113 -24.94 -15.73 -11.70
C GLU A 113 -24.12 -16.02 -12.97
N THR A 114 -23.59 -14.99 -13.63
CA THR A 114 -22.91 -15.16 -14.91
C THR A 114 -21.54 -15.82 -14.80
N GLY A 115 -20.91 -15.77 -13.62
CA GLY A 115 -19.58 -16.33 -13.42
C GLY A 115 -18.51 -15.59 -14.23
N ALA A 116 -18.69 -14.29 -14.46
CA ALA A 116 -17.76 -13.49 -15.24
C ALA A 116 -16.41 -13.28 -14.52
N TYR A 117 -16.39 -13.41 -13.20
CA TYR A 117 -15.22 -13.18 -12.36
C TYR A 117 -14.94 -14.36 -11.43
N ASP A 118 -13.72 -14.89 -11.48
CA ASP A 118 -13.26 -15.98 -10.62
C ASP A 118 -12.75 -15.46 -9.28
N VAL A 119 -11.97 -14.38 -9.33
CA VAL A 119 -11.41 -13.70 -8.16
C VAL A 119 -11.93 -12.27 -8.14
N VAL A 120 -12.48 -11.86 -7.01
CA VAL A 120 -13.00 -10.52 -6.79
C VAL A 120 -12.11 -9.79 -5.78
N VAL A 121 -11.61 -8.62 -6.18
CA VAL A 121 -10.97 -7.64 -5.29
C VAL A 121 -12.01 -6.61 -4.95
N PHE A 122 -12.37 -6.49 -3.67
CA PHE A 122 -13.45 -5.61 -3.27
C PHE A 122 -13.19 -4.96 -1.91
N PRO A 123 -13.90 -3.86 -1.60
CA PRO A 123 -13.70 -3.15 -0.36
C PRO A 123 -14.42 -3.84 0.80
N PRO A 124 -13.79 -3.94 1.99
CA PRO A 124 -14.37 -4.61 3.15
C PRO A 124 -15.81 -4.21 3.51
N PRO A 125 -16.25 -2.94 3.36
CA PRO A 125 -17.66 -2.58 3.58
C PRO A 125 -18.68 -3.37 2.76
N ALA A 126 -18.31 -3.89 1.57
CA ALA A 126 -19.18 -4.75 0.77
C ALA A 126 -19.19 -6.22 1.23
N GLY A 127 -18.28 -6.61 2.13
CA GLY A 127 -18.13 -7.98 2.61
C GLY A 127 -19.37 -8.51 3.32
N GLY A 128 -20.08 -7.66 4.07
CA GLY A 128 -21.34 -8.05 4.71
C GLY A 128 -22.35 -8.64 3.73
N ASP A 129 -22.63 -7.91 2.64
CA ASP A 129 -23.56 -8.37 1.60
C ASP A 129 -23.02 -9.58 0.84
N PHE A 130 -21.73 -9.58 0.51
CA PHE A 130 -21.12 -10.65 -0.30
C PHE A 130 -21.02 -11.98 0.46
N TYR A 131 -20.66 -11.94 1.75
CA TYR A 131 -20.54 -13.13 2.58
C TYR A 131 -21.91 -13.64 3.03
N ALA A 132 -22.79 -12.75 3.53
CA ALA A 132 -24.12 -13.13 3.99
C ALA A 132 -25.04 -13.56 2.84
N GLY A 133 -24.90 -12.94 1.66
CA GLY A 133 -25.58 -13.34 0.43
C GLY A 133 -25.09 -14.67 -0.13
N GLY A 134 -23.98 -15.21 0.40
CA GLY A 134 -23.43 -16.50 -0.02
C GLY A 134 -22.88 -16.46 -1.44
N TYR A 135 -22.32 -15.33 -1.86
CA TYR A 135 -21.71 -15.13 -3.18
C TYR A 135 -20.20 -15.41 -3.21
N ILE A 136 -19.58 -15.57 -2.04
CA ILE A 136 -18.15 -15.83 -1.89
C ILE A 136 -17.93 -17.25 -1.39
N HIS A 137 -16.97 -17.95 -1.99
CA HIS A 137 -16.56 -19.28 -1.56
C HIS A 137 -15.82 -19.19 -0.21
N PRO A 138 -16.23 -19.94 0.84
CA PRO A 138 -15.45 -20.05 2.06
C PRO A 138 -14.07 -20.66 1.79
N ILE A 139 -13.05 -20.20 2.49
CA ILE A 139 -11.65 -20.63 2.27
C ILE A 139 -11.07 -21.41 3.44
N ASP A 140 -11.88 -21.79 4.43
CA ASP A 140 -11.42 -22.49 5.64
C ASP A 140 -10.62 -23.77 5.32
N GLU A 141 -11.17 -24.64 4.46
CA GLU A 141 -10.51 -25.90 4.04
C GLU A 141 -9.20 -25.63 3.27
N TYR A 142 -9.16 -24.56 2.49
CA TYR A 142 -7.95 -24.18 1.76
C TYR A 142 -6.88 -23.62 2.68
N VAL A 143 -7.26 -22.80 3.67
CA VAL A 143 -6.33 -22.26 4.68
C VAL A 143 -5.78 -23.38 5.58
N GLU A 144 -6.57 -24.42 5.85
CA GLU A 144 -6.09 -25.61 6.58
C GLU A 144 -5.09 -26.41 5.74
N LYS A 145 -5.39 -26.63 4.45
CA LYS A 145 -4.55 -27.41 3.53
C LYS A 145 -3.28 -26.68 3.09
N TRP A 146 -3.38 -25.38 2.84
CA TRP A 146 -2.29 -24.49 2.42
C TRP A 146 -2.32 -23.20 3.25
N PRO A 147 -1.68 -23.19 4.42
CA PRO A 147 -1.70 -22.04 5.31
C PRO A 147 -1.12 -20.76 4.67
N ILE A 148 -1.75 -19.62 4.97
CA ILE A 148 -1.31 -18.27 4.56
C ILE A 148 -0.76 -17.43 5.73
N ASN A 149 -0.32 -18.11 6.79
CA ASN A 149 0.01 -17.50 8.09
C ASN A 149 -1.08 -16.52 8.51
N TRP A 150 -2.31 -17.02 8.68
CA TRP A 150 -3.50 -16.21 8.99
C TRP A 150 -3.27 -15.31 10.21
N ASP A 151 -2.49 -15.81 11.18
CA ASP A 151 -2.22 -15.09 12.40
C ASP A 151 -1.26 -13.92 12.27
N ASP A 152 -0.51 -13.85 11.17
CA ASP A 152 0.32 -12.69 10.86
C ASP A 152 -0.55 -11.51 10.37
N ILE A 153 -1.78 -11.74 9.88
CA ILE A 153 -2.67 -10.64 9.49
C ILE A 153 -3.15 -9.95 10.77
N ILE A 154 -3.08 -8.61 10.81
CA ILE A 154 -3.53 -7.83 11.97
C ILE A 154 -5.01 -8.16 12.23
N SER A 155 -5.37 -8.35 13.51
CA SER A 155 -6.65 -8.93 13.91
C SER A 155 -7.85 -8.18 13.34
N CYS A 156 -7.80 -6.84 13.33
CA CYS A 156 -8.87 -6.04 12.77
C CYS A 156 -9.12 -6.34 11.28
N PHE A 157 -8.08 -6.60 10.49
CA PHE A 157 -8.25 -6.94 9.08
C PHE A 157 -8.75 -8.37 8.89
N ARG A 158 -8.13 -9.36 9.54
CA ARG A 158 -8.54 -10.76 9.34
C ARG A 158 -9.95 -11.04 9.89
N GLU A 159 -10.34 -10.39 10.98
CA GLU A 159 -11.63 -10.62 11.64
C GLU A 159 -12.72 -9.76 11.00
N LEU A 160 -12.52 -8.45 10.89
CA LEU A 160 -13.57 -7.55 10.38
C LEU A 160 -13.70 -7.58 8.85
N TYR A 161 -12.59 -7.75 8.12
CA TYR A 161 -12.64 -7.69 6.65
C TYR A 161 -12.88 -9.05 6.01
N CYS A 162 -12.40 -10.13 6.63
CA CYS A 162 -12.27 -11.41 5.95
C CYS A 162 -13.11 -12.54 6.55
N THR A 163 -13.77 -12.32 7.69
CA THR A 163 -14.59 -13.35 8.35
C THR A 163 -16.03 -12.91 8.60
N LEU A 164 -16.96 -13.88 8.57
CA LEU A 164 -18.34 -13.71 8.99
C LEU A 164 -18.83 -15.02 9.61
N GLY A 165 -19.52 -14.93 10.77
CA GLY A 165 -20.09 -16.11 11.42
C GLY A 165 -19.08 -17.22 11.76
N GLY A 166 -17.82 -16.85 12.04
CA GLY A 166 -16.74 -17.79 12.36
C GLY A 166 -16.09 -18.50 11.16
N ARG A 167 -16.45 -18.14 9.92
CA ARG A 167 -15.84 -18.67 8.69
C ARG A 167 -14.97 -17.64 8.00
N LYS A 168 -13.96 -18.10 7.25
CA LYS A 168 -13.06 -17.27 6.46
C LYS A 168 -13.54 -17.23 5.01
N TYR A 169 -13.62 -16.03 4.43
CA TYR A 169 -14.13 -15.83 3.06
C TYR A 169 -13.14 -15.14 2.13
N ALA A 170 -12.20 -14.37 2.68
CA ALA A 170 -11.27 -13.59 1.88
C ALA A 170 -9.89 -13.52 2.52
N VAL A 171 -8.94 -12.94 1.82
CA VAL A 171 -7.59 -12.66 2.31
C VAL A 171 -7.34 -11.16 2.19
N THR A 172 -6.86 -10.53 3.26
CA THR A 172 -6.52 -9.11 3.22
C THR A 172 -5.44 -8.85 2.17
N TRP A 173 -5.68 -7.84 1.34
CA TRP A 173 -4.78 -7.40 0.29
C TRP A 173 -4.23 -6.00 0.55
N ASP A 174 -5.02 -5.16 1.21
CA ASP A 174 -4.69 -3.76 1.48
C ASP A 174 -5.25 -3.32 2.84
N GLY A 175 -4.34 -2.90 3.73
CA GLY A 175 -4.60 -2.54 5.11
C GLY A 175 -4.85 -1.06 5.35
N ASP A 176 -5.75 -0.45 4.57
CA ASP A 176 -6.10 0.97 4.72
C ASP A 176 -6.56 1.29 6.14
N HIS A 177 -5.82 2.17 6.80
CA HIS A 177 -6.17 2.72 8.11
C HIS A 177 -5.69 4.16 8.22
N PHE A 178 -6.40 5.00 8.95
CA PHE A 178 -5.96 6.39 9.11
C PHE A 178 -4.82 6.53 10.14
N ASN A 179 -3.84 7.36 9.77
CA ASN A 179 -2.81 7.91 10.65
C ASN A 179 -2.77 9.44 10.51
N LEU A 180 -2.16 10.11 11.48
CA LEU A 180 -1.76 11.49 11.36
C LEU A 180 -0.39 11.57 10.68
N TYR A 181 -0.29 12.27 9.56
CA TYR A 181 0.97 12.62 8.91
C TYR A 181 1.30 14.08 9.18
N TYR A 182 2.54 14.36 9.53
CA TYR A 182 2.97 15.72 9.87
C TYR A 182 4.39 16.02 9.39
N ARG A 183 4.62 17.31 9.13
CA ARG A 183 5.91 17.88 8.75
C ARG A 183 6.79 18.04 9.98
N TYR A 184 7.66 17.06 10.24
CA TYR A 184 8.49 17.10 11.44
C TYR A 184 9.45 18.30 11.43
N ASP A 185 9.88 18.77 10.26
CA ASP A 185 10.71 19.97 10.14
C ASP A 185 9.98 21.26 10.57
N ILE A 186 8.64 21.26 10.58
CA ILE A 186 7.82 22.35 11.13
C ILE A 186 7.55 22.12 12.62
N PHE A 187 7.15 20.90 13.01
CA PHE A 187 6.81 20.56 14.39
C PHE A 187 8.02 20.55 15.34
N GLU A 188 9.23 20.36 14.81
CA GLU A 188 10.50 20.36 15.56
C GLU A 188 11.25 21.70 15.50
N ASP A 189 10.73 22.70 14.77
CA ASP A 189 11.35 24.03 14.72
C ASP A 189 11.33 24.71 16.11
N PRO A 190 12.50 25.09 16.68
CA PRO A 190 12.57 25.66 18.02
C PRO A 190 11.81 26.98 18.19
N SER A 191 11.76 27.81 17.14
CA SER A 191 11.08 29.11 17.17
C SER A 191 9.57 28.92 17.21
N LEU A 192 9.04 28.04 16.35
CA LEU A 192 7.62 27.69 16.34
C LEU A 192 7.20 27.01 17.64
N ARG A 193 8.02 26.10 18.20
CA ARG A 193 7.76 25.49 19.51
C ARG A 193 7.67 26.53 20.63
N ALA A 194 8.62 27.46 20.69
CA ALA A 194 8.63 28.50 21.71
C ALA A 194 7.39 29.41 21.60
N LYS A 195 7.08 29.88 20.39
CA LYS A 195 5.91 30.74 20.13
C LYS A 195 4.59 30.02 20.40
N PHE A 196 4.48 28.75 20.01
CA PHE A 196 3.28 27.95 20.28
C PHE A 196 3.08 27.77 21.79
N LYS A 197 4.14 27.44 22.52
CA LYS A 197 4.09 27.27 23.98
C LYS A 197 3.75 28.58 24.70
N GLU A 198 4.28 29.71 24.24
CA GLU A 198 3.92 31.04 24.75
C GLU A 198 2.43 31.33 24.55
N GLN A 199 1.89 31.01 23.37
CA GLN A 199 0.51 31.32 23.01
C GLN A 199 -0.52 30.38 23.64
N TYR A 200 -0.26 29.07 23.69
CA TYR A 200 -1.24 28.05 24.09
C TYR A 200 -0.93 27.37 25.43
N GLY A 201 0.27 27.58 26.00
CA GLY A 201 0.64 27.06 27.32
C GLY A 201 1.01 25.57 27.36
N TYR A 202 1.15 24.91 26.21
CA TYR A 202 1.61 23.52 26.10
C TYR A 202 2.51 23.32 24.86
N GLU A 203 3.15 22.16 24.75
CA GLU A 203 4.13 21.88 23.69
C GLU A 203 3.46 21.66 22.32
N LEU A 204 4.09 22.17 21.26
CA LEU A 204 3.73 21.84 19.88
C LEU A 204 4.15 20.39 19.60
N THR A 205 3.17 19.49 19.50
CA THR A 205 3.39 18.07 19.27
C THR A 205 2.30 17.46 18.39
N ALA A 206 2.67 16.46 17.59
CA ALA A 206 1.73 15.64 16.84
C ALA A 206 1.16 14.49 17.70
N ALA A 207 1.78 14.18 18.83
CA ALA A 207 1.37 13.10 19.72
C ALA A 207 0.18 13.50 20.60
N ASN A 208 -0.70 12.54 20.87
CA ASN A 208 -1.84 12.68 21.80
C ASN A 208 -2.78 13.86 21.49
N MET A 209 -2.98 14.18 20.21
CA MET A 209 -3.86 15.29 19.82
C MET A 209 -5.32 14.96 20.12
N ARG A 210 -6.08 15.95 20.62
CA ARG A 210 -7.54 15.91 20.58
C ARG A 210 -8.06 16.70 19.39
N TYR A 211 -9.09 16.16 18.74
CA TYR A 211 -9.74 16.80 17.61
C TYR A 211 -10.35 18.15 17.96
N ASP A 212 -10.87 18.35 19.17
CA ASP A 212 -11.53 19.59 19.62
C ASP A 212 -10.60 20.56 20.37
N LYS A 213 -9.30 20.24 20.47
CA LYS A 213 -8.32 21.08 21.14
C LYS A 213 -7.01 21.15 20.37
N GLU A 214 -6.08 20.23 20.62
CA GLU A 214 -4.72 20.33 20.09
C GLU A 214 -4.69 20.37 18.55
N ASN A 215 -5.59 19.63 17.90
CA ASN A 215 -5.72 19.65 16.43
C ASN A 215 -6.13 21.05 15.91
N LEU A 216 -7.14 21.69 16.51
CA LEU A 216 -7.60 23.02 16.12
C LEU A 216 -6.55 24.09 16.40
N ASP A 217 -5.97 24.08 17.60
CA ASP A 217 -4.99 25.08 18.02
C ASP A 217 -3.74 25.03 17.14
N ILE A 218 -3.26 23.83 16.83
CA ILE A 218 -2.10 23.62 15.94
C ILE A 218 -2.47 23.98 14.49
N ALA A 219 -3.65 23.59 14.00
CA ALA A 219 -4.12 23.99 12.67
C ALA A 219 -4.16 25.52 12.53
N LYS A 220 -4.74 26.22 13.51
CA LYS A 220 -4.80 27.67 13.54
C LYS A 220 -3.41 28.30 13.60
N PHE A 221 -2.56 27.85 14.51
CA PHE A 221 -1.22 28.38 14.70
C PHE A 221 -0.33 28.20 13.47
N LEU A 222 -0.48 27.10 12.74
CA LEU A 222 0.29 26.81 11.53
C LEU A 222 -0.41 27.31 10.24
N THR A 223 -1.50 28.06 10.32
CA THR A 223 -2.12 28.68 9.15
C THR A 223 -1.60 30.11 8.97
N LYS A 224 -1.01 30.42 7.81
CA LYS A 224 -0.34 31.70 7.55
C LYS A 224 -1.24 32.93 7.71
N ALA A 225 -2.51 32.78 7.39
CA ALA A 225 -3.51 33.84 7.57
C ALA A 225 -3.73 34.24 9.03
N TYR A 226 -3.42 33.36 9.99
CA TYR A 226 -3.57 33.59 11.43
C TYR A 226 -2.23 33.76 12.15
N ASN A 227 -1.14 33.28 11.55
CA ASN A 227 0.22 33.42 12.05
C ASN A 227 1.20 33.65 10.89
N PRO A 228 1.69 34.88 10.67
CA PRO A 228 2.62 35.20 9.58
C PRO A 228 3.93 34.42 9.63
N ASP A 229 4.33 33.92 10.80
CA ASP A 229 5.53 33.09 10.97
C ASP A 229 5.35 31.66 10.47
N SER A 230 4.13 31.24 10.12
CA SER A 230 3.91 29.90 9.59
C SER A 230 4.67 29.70 8.26
N PRO A 231 5.42 28.60 8.13
CA PRO A 231 6.13 28.27 6.90
C PRO A 231 5.21 27.69 5.81
N VAL A 232 3.93 27.43 6.11
CA VAL A 232 2.93 26.88 5.19
C VAL A 232 1.68 27.75 5.16
N ASP A 233 0.94 27.72 4.05
CA ASP A 233 -0.25 28.53 3.89
C ASP A 233 -1.39 28.06 4.81
N TYR A 234 -1.52 26.74 4.99
CA TYR A 234 -2.61 26.10 5.74
C TYR A 234 -2.04 25.21 6.84
N GLY A 235 -2.66 25.21 8.03
CA GLY A 235 -2.20 24.32 9.10
C GLY A 235 -2.48 22.86 8.78
N THR A 236 -3.63 22.57 8.17
CA THR A 236 -4.06 21.21 7.82
C THR A 236 -4.82 21.18 6.50
N SER A 237 -5.21 19.98 6.07
CA SER A 237 -6.14 19.74 4.97
C SER A 237 -7.14 18.66 5.40
N GLU A 238 -8.28 18.59 4.75
CA GLU A 238 -9.30 17.55 4.97
C GLU A 238 -9.84 17.07 3.63
N ASN A 239 -10.27 15.81 3.56
CA ASN A 239 -11.08 15.33 2.44
C ASN A 239 -12.55 15.62 2.73
N ALA A 240 -13.00 16.85 2.41
CA ALA A 240 -14.33 17.33 2.77
C ALA A 240 -15.33 17.35 1.60
N GLY A 241 -14.96 16.78 0.44
CA GLY A 241 -15.82 16.65 -0.73
C GLY A 241 -17.12 15.90 -0.44
N ARG A 242 -18.21 16.30 -1.10
CA ARG A 242 -19.47 15.55 -1.06
C ARG A 242 -19.26 14.13 -1.61
N GLY A 243 -19.50 13.12 -0.78
CA GLY A 243 -19.28 11.71 -1.13
C GLY A 243 -17.88 11.18 -0.82
N CYS A 244 -16.97 12.02 -0.33
CA CYS A 244 -15.60 11.63 0.04
C CYS A 244 -15.29 11.81 1.54
N ASN A 245 -16.12 12.58 2.26
CA ASN A 245 -15.86 13.01 3.64
C ASN A 245 -16.26 12.01 4.74
N GLN A 246 -17.05 10.99 4.41
CA GLN A 246 -17.61 10.06 5.38
C GLN A 246 -16.54 9.37 6.21
N TRP A 247 -15.39 9.05 5.63
CA TRP A 247 -14.32 8.36 6.34
C TRP A 247 -13.64 9.22 7.41
N TRP A 248 -13.46 10.51 7.15
CA TRP A 248 -12.93 11.48 8.11
C TRP A 248 -13.94 11.78 9.21
N PHE A 249 -15.22 11.79 8.87
CA PHE A 249 -16.28 11.87 9.86
C PHE A 249 -16.30 10.61 10.75
N PHE A 250 -16.24 9.39 10.18
CA PHE A 250 -16.27 8.14 10.95
C PHE A 250 -15.07 7.98 11.87
N SER A 251 -13.87 8.42 11.46
CA SER A 251 -12.71 8.43 12.36
C SER A 251 -12.95 9.31 13.59
N ARG A 252 -13.54 10.50 13.39
CA ARG A 252 -13.92 11.40 14.49
C ARG A 252 -15.04 10.83 15.34
N PHE A 253 -16.06 10.26 14.71
CA PHE A 253 -17.20 9.67 15.39
C PHE A 253 -16.79 8.51 16.30
N GLY A 254 -16.01 7.55 15.79
CA GLY A 254 -15.47 6.46 16.60
C GLY A 254 -14.54 6.98 17.72
N SER A 255 -13.73 8.01 17.44
CA SER A 255 -12.89 8.66 18.44
C SER A 255 -13.69 9.37 19.53
N ALA A 256 -14.88 9.90 19.20
CA ALA A 256 -15.79 10.51 20.15
C ALA A 256 -16.55 9.50 21.03
N GLY A 257 -16.35 8.19 20.79
CA GLY A 257 -17.06 7.11 21.49
C GLY A 257 -18.37 6.71 20.82
N GLY A 258 -18.59 7.16 19.58
CA GLY A 258 -19.81 6.89 18.83
C GLY A 258 -20.01 5.40 18.55
N ILE A 259 -21.25 4.95 18.71
CA ILE A 259 -21.74 3.64 18.29
C ILE A 259 -22.62 3.85 17.05
N TYR A 260 -22.46 3.03 16.01
CA TYR A 260 -23.14 3.27 14.73
C TYR A 260 -24.65 2.99 14.80
N PHE A 261 -25.02 1.87 15.40
CA PHE A 261 -26.40 1.39 15.50
C PHE A 261 -26.66 0.82 16.90
N ASP A 262 -27.91 0.87 17.36
CA ASP A 262 -28.34 0.08 18.52
C ASP A 262 -28.61 -1.38 18.14
N ASP A 263 -28.98 -2.20 19.13
CA ASP A 263 -29.25 -3.64 18.93
C ASP A 263 -30.43 -3.91 17.97
N ASP A 264 -31.32 -2.92 17.80
CA ASP A 264 -32.46 -2.96 16.89
C ASP A 264 -32.14 -2.33 15.51
N MET A 265 -30.88 -2.04 15.23
CA MET A 265 -30.37 -1.41 14.00
C MET A 265 -30.85 0.02 13.73
N HIS A 266 -31.28 0.77 14.75
CA HIS A 266 -31.52 2.20 14.59
C HIS A 266 -30.20 2.97 14.56
N PRO A 267 -30.01 3.90 13.60
CA PRO A 267 -28.78 4.67 13.50
C PRO A 267 -28.64 5.65 14.68
N LEU A 268 -27.46 5.68 15.29
CA LEU A 268 -27.14 6.54 16.45
C LEU A 268 -26.19 7.69 16.10
N ILE A 269 -25.96 7.93 14.81
CA ILE A 269 -25.05 8.98 14.30
C ILE A 269 -25.40 10.41 14.74
N ASN A 270 -26.63 10.67 15.19
CA ASN A 270 -27.11 12.00 15.58
C ASN A 270 -27.07 12.25 17.11
N ARG A 271 -26.40 11.40 17.87
CA ARG A 271 -26.16 11.57 19.32
C ARG A 271 -25.02 12.57 19.59
N GLU A 272 -24.73 12.80 20.87
CA GLU A 272 -23.74 13.78 21.31
C GLU A 272 -22.37 13.56 20.65
N GLU A 273 -21.96 12.30 20.51
CA GLU A 273 -20.71 11.89 19.88
C GLU A 273 -20.65 12.28 18.40
N GLY A 274 -21.77 12.11 17.69
CA GLY A 274 -21.90 12.49 16.28
C GLY A 274 -21.93 13.99 16.06
N ILE A 275 -22.63 14.72 16.94
CA ILE A 275 -22.64 16.19 16.93
C ILE A 275 -21.22 16.71 17.22
N ARG A 276 -20.54 16.18 18.24
CA ARG A 276 -19.16 16.56 18.60
C ARG A 276 -18.18 16.32 17.46
N ALA A 277 -18.27 15.15 16.80
CA ALA A 277 -17.45 14.83 15.63
C ALA A 277 -17.71 15.78 14.46
N LEU A 278 -18.98 16.11 14.18
CA LEU A 278 -19.33 17.04 13.10
C LEU A 278 -18.86 18.46 13.40
N GLU A 279 -19.04 18.95 14.63
CA GLU A 279 -18.60 20.28 15.01
C GLU A 279 -17.07 20.41 14.99
N SER A 280 -16.31 19.41 15.43
CA SER A 280 -14.85 19.43 15.30
C SER A 280 -14.43 19.44 13.82
N PHE A 281 -15.12 18.68 12.98
CA PHE A 281 -14.83 18.64 11.55
C PHE A 281 -15.13 19.99 10.90
N LYS A 282 -16.25 20.63 11.23
CA LYS A 282 -16.58 21.99 10.75
C LYS A 282 -15.57 23.04 11.24
N ALA A 283 -15.13 22.93 12.50
CA ALA A 283 -14.27 23.92 13.12
C ALA A 283 -12.85 23.97 12.53
N VAL A 284 -12.38 22.88 11.92
CA VAL A 284 -11.05 22.84 11.28
C VAL A 284 -11.05 23.38 9.84
N ILE A 285 -12.21 23.42 9.17
CA ILE A 285 -12.35 23.88 7.76
C ILE A 285 -11.70 25.24 7.48
N PRO A 286 -11.78 26.27 8.35
CA PRO A 286 -11.13 27.57 8.11
C PRO A 286 -9.60 27.52 8.03
N TYR A 287 -8.98 26.42 8.45
CA TYR A 287 -7.54 26.19 8.44
C TYR A 287 -7.09 25.25 7.30
N CYS A 288 -8.02 24.91 6.40
CA CYS A 288 -7.80 24.11 5.21
C CYS A 288 -7.66 24.98 3.94
N PRO A 289 -7.13 24.42 2.83
CA PRO A 289 -7.08 25.11 1.55
C PRO A 289 -8.47 25.57 1.04
N PRO A 290 -8.55 26.67 0.27
CA PRO A 290 -9.77 27.11 -0.37
C PRO A 290 -10.38 26.01 -1.24
N GLY A 291 -11.70 25.83 -1.14
CA GLY A 291 -12.40 24.82 -1.91
C GLY A 291 -12.34 23.40 -1.32
N VAL A 292 -11.83 23.22 -0.09
CA VAL A 292 -11.76 21.91 0.60
C VAL A 292 -13.06 21.11 0.59
N LEU A 293 -14.23 21.77 0.57
CA LEU A 293 -15.55 21.12 0.46
C LEU A 293 -15.81 20.42 -0.90
N LYS A 294 -14.85 20.51 -1.83
CA LYS A 294 -14.86 19.80 -3.12
C LYS A 294 -13.70 18.82 -3.26
N PHE A 295 -12.79 18.76 -2.29
CA PHE A 295 -11.62 17.90 -2.38
C PHE A 295 -12.02 16.43 -2.33
N GLY A 296 -11.46 15.64 -3.23
CA GLY A 296 -11.39 14.19 -3.12
C GLY A 296 -10.02 13.75 -2.61
N TYR A 297 -9.65 12.52 -2.93
CA TYR A 297 -8.36 11.95 -2.53
C TYR A 297 -7.17 12.74 -3.08
N ASP A 298 -7.17 13.08 -4.37
CA ASP A 298 -6.01 13.68 -5.03
C ASP A 298 -5.74 15.10 -4.54
N GLU A 299 -6.76 15.96 -4.44
CA GLU A 299 -6.57 17.32 -3.94
C GLU A 299 -6.12 17.32 -2.46
N HIS A 300 -6.69 16.43 -1.64
CA HIS A 300 -6.33 16.33 -0.23
C HIS A 300 -4.89 15.81 -0.04
N LYS A 301 -4.47 14.79 -0.82
CA LYS A 301 -3.09 14.30 -0.90
C LYS A 301 -2.13 15.39 -1.36
N ASP A 302 -2.44 16.05 -2.47
CA ASP A 302 -1.58 17.06 -3.10
C ASP A 302 -1.40 18.28 -2.19
N ALA A 303 -2.43 18.67 -1.44
CA ALA A 303 -2.33 19.74 -0.44
C ALA A 303 -1.21 19.51 0.58
N PHE A 304 -0.85 18.25 0.87
CA PHE A 304 0.24 17.92 1.78
C PHE A 304 1.55 17.65 1.06
N ILE A 305 1.59 16.72 0.10
CA ILE A 305 2.86 16.31 -0.53
C ILE A 305 3.50 17.43 -1.36
N LEU A 306 2.72 18.43 -1.80
CA LEU A 306 3.25 19.63 -2.46
C LEU A 306 3.65 20.73 -1.46
N GLY A 307 3.55 20.47 -0.16
CA GLY A 307 4.00 21.35 0.92
C GLY A 307 3.00 22.43 1.33
N GLY A 308 1.72 22.30 0.97
CA GLY A 308 0.69 23.31 1.25
C GLY A 308 0.17 23.31 2.69
N CYS A 309 0.32 22.21 3.43
CA CYS A 309 -0.08 22.12 4.84
C CYS A 309 0.92 21.41 5.75
N ALA A 310 0.80 21.64 7.06
CA ALA A 310 1.74 21.13 8.05
C ALA A 310 1.43 19.70 8.52
N PHE A 311 0.16 19.32 8.58
CA PHE A 311 -0.26 17.97 8.94
C PHE A 311 -1.61 17.62 8.30
N LEU A 312 -1.95 16.33 8.24
CA LEU A 312 -3.29 15.87 7.90
C LEU A 312 -3.53 14.44 8.42
N VAL A 313 -4.79 14.02 8.48
CA VAL A 313 -5.16 12.62 8.71
C VAL A 313 -5.41 11.95 7.37
N GLN A 314 -4.76 10.82 7.09
CA GLN A 314 -4.94 10.11 5.82
C GLN A 314 -4.46 8.65 5.88
N TRP A 315 -4.74 7.90 4.80
CA TRP A 315 -4.24 6.56 4.52
C TRP A 315 -2.70 6.44 4.50
N PRO A 316 -2.15 5.24 4.74
CA PRO A 316 -0.72 5.04 4.86
C PRO A 316 0.06 5.25 3.57
N CYS A 317 -0.59 5.10 2.42
CA CYS A 317 0.00 5.38 1.12
C CYS A 317 0.62 6.80 1.01
N ILE A 318 0.16 7.77 1.80
CA ILE A 318 0.76 9.12 1.83
C ILE A 318 2.18 9.11 2.35
N GLY A 319 2.48 8.34 3.39
CA GLY A 319 3.83 8.28 3.96
C GLY A 319 4.87 7.85 2.92
N LYS A 320 4.48 7.00 1.97
CA LYS A 320 5.35 6.58 0.85
C LYS A 320 5.39 7.62 -0.25
N LYS A 321 4.23 8.16 -0.63
CA LYS A 321 4.14 9.18 -1.68
C LYS A 321 4.86 10.48 -1.30
N SER A 322 4.94 10.81 -0.01
CA SER A 322 5.72 11.96 0.47
C SER A 322 7.23 11.78 0.30
N GLU A 323 7.71 10.54 0.18
CA GLU A 323 9.12 10.20 -0.01
C GLU A 323 9.50 9.99 -1.49
N ASP A 324 8.55 10.06 -2.42
CA ASP A 324 8.83 9.98 -3.86
C ASP A 324 9.20 11.37 -4.42
N PRO A 325 10.46 11.61 -4.84
CA PRO A 325 10.88 12.91 -5.38
C PRO A 325 10.24 13.28 -6.73
N ALA A 326 9.61 12.32 -7.43
CA ALA A 326 8.84 12.61 -8.64
C ALA A 326 7.46 13.21 -8.33
N LEU A 327 6.93 12.98 -7.12
CA LEU A 327 5.59 13.40 -6.70
C LEU A 327 5.61 14.49 -5.62
N SER A 328 6.58 14.43 -4.70
CA SER A 328 6.59 15.19 -3.45
C SER A 328 7.63 16.32 -3.45
N LYS A 329 7.24 17.45 -2.85
CA LYS A 329 8.13 18.59 -2.54
C LYS A 329 8.66 18.56 -1.10
N ILE A 330 8.28 17.54 -0.33
CA ILE A 330 8.56 17.43 1.11
C ILE A 330 9.27 16.11 1.46
N VAL A 331 10.04 15.56 0.52
CA VAL A 331 10.83 14.33 0.72
C VAL A 331 11.75 14.47 1.94
N GLY A 332 11.77 13.43 2.78
CA GLY A 332 12.58 13.38 4.00
C GLY A 332 12.11 14.33 5.09
N LYS A 333 10.88 14.86 5.02
CA LYS A 333 10.33 15.85 5.96
C LYS A 333 9.06 15.39 6.68
N VAL A 334 8.61 14.15 6.48
CA VAL A 334 7.36 13.64 7.02
C VAL A 334 7.62 12.60 8.10
N LYS A 335 6.87 12.69 9.20
CA LYS A 335 6.69 11.62 10.19
C LYS A 335 5.19 11.34 10.34
N TYR A 336 4.87 10.28 11.08
CA TYR A 336 3.50 9.87 11.35
C TYR A 336 3.27 9.63 12.84
N GLU A 337 2.01 9.64 13.23
CA GLU A 337 1.53 9.42 14.59
C GLU A 337 0.10 8.84 14.55
N LEU A 338 -0.40 8.36 15.69
CA LEU A 338 -1.80 7.98 15.83
C LEU A 338 -2.72 9.16 15.45
N CYS A 339 -3.88 8.87 14.87
CA CYS A 339 -4.91 9.87 14.61
C CYS A 339 -5.27 10.65 15.87
N PRO A 340 -5.69 11.93 15.75
CA PRO A 340 -6.27 12.64 16.87
C PRO A 340 -7.48 11.87 17.45
N GLY A 341 -7.72 12.06 18.74
CA GLY A 341 -8.81 11.42 19.46
C GLY A 341 -9.77 12.43 20.08
N PHE A 342 -10.60 11.94 20.98
CA PHE A 342 -11.33 12.77 21.93
C PHE A 342 -11.14 12.22 23.34
N ASP A 343 -11.30 13.07 24.34
CA ASP A 343 -11.47 12.57 25.71
C ASP A 343 -12.82 11.87 25.82
N VAL A 344 -12.79 10.59 26.18
CA VAL A 344 -13.93 9.72 26.46
C VAL A 344 -13.66 9.00 27.77
N ALA A 345 -14.56 9.19 28.75
CA ALA A 345 -14.45 8.61 30.09
C ALA A 345 -13.08 8.83 30.78
N GLY A 346 -12.48 10.01 30.58
CA GLY A 346 -11.19 10.38 31.19
C GLY A 346 -9.95 9.81 30.49
N THR A 347 -10.13 9.18 29.32
CA THR A 347 -9.03 8.65 28.50
C THR A 347 -9.06 9.25 27.10
N LEU A 348 -7.89 9.42 26.49
CA LEU A 348 -7.79 9.85 25.10
C LEU A 348 -8.12 8.66 24.19
N ASN A 349 -9.30 8.70 23.56
CA ASN A 349 -9.78 7.66 22.66
C ASN A 349 -9.40 8.00 21.21
N GLN A 350 -8.29 7.43 20.72
CA GLN A 350 -7.79 7.61 19.35
C GLN A 350 -8.25 6.44 18.48
N ARG A 351 -9.19 6.69 17.57
CA ARG A 351 -9.72 5.68 16.65
C ARG A 351 -9.47 6.10 15.20
N GLY A 352 -8.33 5.66 14.66
CA GLY A 352 -8.07 5.72 13.23
C GLY A 352 -9.07 4.84 12.48
N ASN A 353 -9.70 5.40 11.45
CA ASN A 353 -10.72 4.67 10.71
C ASN A 353 -10.12 3.61 9.79
N LEU A 354 -10.77 2.44 9.73
CA LEU A 354 -10.58 1.40 8.74
C LEU A 354 -11.41 1.75 7.49
N ALA A 355 -11.01 2.84 6.86
CA ALA A 355 -11.85 3.58 5.91
C ALA A 355 -12.15 2.82 4.62
N TRP A 356 -11.23 1.97 4.16
CA TRP A 356 -11.44 1.21 2.94
C TRP A 356 -10.62 -0.09 2.98
N GLY A 357 -9.61 -0.22 2.13
CA GLY A 357 -8.82 -1.43 1.98
C GLY A 357 -9.40 -2.34 0.93
N ARG A 358 -8.75 -3.49 0.75
CA ARG A 358 -9.09 -4.48 -0.27
C ARG A 358 -8.90 -5.87 0.30
N VAL A 359 -9.80 -6.74 -0.08
CA VAL A 359 -9.66 -8.18 0.15
C VAL A 359 -9.74 -8.92 -1.18
N LEU A 360 -9.01 -10.03 -1.25
CA LEU A 360 -9.07 -10.99 -2.33
C LEU A 360 -10.02 -12.11 -1.92
N ALA A 361 -11.04 -12.38 -2.72
CA ALA A 361 -11.96 -13.49 -2.47
C ALA A 361 -12.28 -14.27 -3.74
N ILE A 362 -12.73 -15.50 -3.56
CA ILE A 362 -13.09 -16.40 -4.65
C ILE A 362 -14.60 -16.30 -4.85
N SER A 363 -15.03 -15.95 -6.05
CA SER A 363 -16.44 -15.97 -6.43
C SER A 363 -16.98 -17.38 -6.26
N LYS A 364 -18.21 -17.51 -5.75
CA LYS A 364 -18.90 -18.82 -5.69
C LYS A 364 -19.12 -19.42 -7.08
N PHE A 365 -19.13 -18.59 -8.11
CA PHE A 365 -19.31 -18.99 -9.51
C PHE A 365 -18.00 -19.35 -10.22
N CYS A 366 -16.86 -19.30 -9.52
CA CYS A 366 -15.57 -19.73 -10.05
C CYS A 366 -15.59 -21.24 -10.35
N GLU A 367 -15.22 -21.62 -11.58
CA GLU A 367 -15.16 -23.04 -11.98
C GLU A 367 -13.98 -23.79 -11.35
N ASN A 368 -12.92 -23.06 -10.97
CA ASN A 368 -11.67 -23.63 -10.46
C ASN A 368 -11.25 -23.00 -9.10
N PRO A 369 -12.05 -23.17 -8.03
CA PRO A 369 -11.82 -22.47 -6.76
C PRO A 369 -10.50 -22.87 -6.08
N GLU A 370 -10.02 -24.11 -6.25
CA GLU A 370 -8.69 -24.50 -5.75
C GLU A 370 -7.56 -23.74 -6.47
N ALA A 371 -7.67 -23.51 -7.78
CA ALA A 371 -6.67 -22.76 -8.55
C ALA A 371 -6.75 -21.26 -8.22
N ALA A 372 -7.96 -20.72 -8.05
CA ALA A 372 -8.18 -19.35 -7.57
C ALA A 372 -7.59 -19.14 -6.16
N TYR A 373 -7.74 -20.12 -5.26
CA TYR A 373 -7.08 -20.07 -3.97
C TYR A 373 -5.56 -20.13 -4.10
N ALA A 374 -5.01 -21.02 -4.94
CA ALA A 374 -3.57 -21.10 -5.16
C ALA A 374 -3.00 -19.77 -5.69
N PHE A 375 -3.74 -19.07 -6.55
CA PHE A 375 -3.42 -17.71 -6.99
C PHE A 375 -3.37 -16.72 -5.81
N ILE A 376 -4.42 -16.66 -4.98
CA ILE A 376 -4.48 -15.77 -3.81
C ILE A 376 -3.37 -16.11 -2.79
N HIS A 377 -3.15 -17.40 -2.57
CA HIS A 377 -2.10 -17.94 -1.71
C HIS A 377 -0.73 -17.49 -2.19
N HIS A 378 -0.41 -17.62 -3.48
CA HIS A 378 0.87 -17.18 -4.03
C HIS A 378 1.14 -15.70 -3.81
N LEU A 379 0.10 -14.87 -3.86
CA LEU A 379 0.18 -13.44 -3.62
C LEU A 379 0.31 -13.07 -2.12
N SER A 380 -0.16 -13.94 -1.22
CA SER A 380 -0.44 -13.55 0.17
C SER A 380 0.20 -14.41 1.26
N ALA A 381 0.66 -15.64 0.96
CA ALA A 381 0.89 -16.68 1.97
C ALA A 381 2.20 -16.58 2.74
N GLU A 382 3.31 -16.51 2.03
CA GLU A 382 4.57 -16.19 2.69
C GLU A 382 4.54 -14.71 3.10
N LYS A 383 5.32 -14.35 4.13
CA LYS A 383 5.91 -13.01 4.27
C LYS A 383 6.88 -12.77 3.10
N SER A 384 6.35 -12.97 1.91
CA SER A 384 7.06 -13.00 0.68
C SER A 384 7.64 -11.62 0.51
N TRP A 385 8.83 -11.56 -0.08
CA TRP A 385 9.46 -10.27 -0.31
C TRP A 385 8.51 -9.33 -1.09
N TRP A 386 7.50 -9.86 -1.81
CA TRP A 386 6.45 -9.14 -2.55
C TRP A 386 5.53 -8.35 -1.61
N ALA A 387 4.95 -9.02 -0.60
CA ALA A 387 4.02 -8.40 0.34
C ALA A 387 4.67 -7.28 1.17
N THR A 388 5.96 -7.39 1.51
CA THR A 388 6.72 -6.32 2.19
C THR A 388 7.18 -5.21 1.24
N ARG A 389 7.44 -5.52 -0.03
CA ARG A 389 7.97 -4.54 -0.98
C ARG A 389 6.88 -3.71 -1.60
N TRP A 390 5.76 -4.31 -2.00
CA TRP A 390 4.67 -3.55 -2.60
C TRP A 390 4.07 -2.58 -1.61
N VAL A 391 3.88 -3.00 -0.36
CA VAL A 391 3.39 -2.11 0.70
C VAL A 391 4.36 -0.99 1.05
N ALA A 392 5.63 -1.08 0.63
CA ALA A 392 6.65 -0.03 0.77
C ALA A 392 6.93 0.72 -0.55
N ASP A 393 6.37 0.28 -1.68
CA ASP A 393 6.62 0.85 -3.00
C ASP A 393 5.64 2.01 -3.29
N PRO A 394 6.14 3.23 -3.58
CA PRO A 394 5.29 4.40 -3.80
C PRO A 394 4.40 4.31 -5.05
N ARG A 395 4.66 3.35 -5.95
CA ARG A 395 3.85 3.10 -7.15
C ARG A 395 2.59 2.30 -6.86
N THR A 396 2.43 1.75 -5.66
CA THR A 396 1.22 1.05 -5.23
C THR A 396 0.43 1.84 -4.20
N GLY A 397 -0.82 1.48 -3.97
CA GLY A 397 -1.61 1.97 -2.84
C GLY A 397 -1.69 0.99 -1.69
N LEU A 398 -1.06 -0.18 -1.80
CA LEU A 398 -1.20 -1.22 -0.80
C LEU A 398 -0.55 -0.80 0.51
N ASP A 399 -1.26 -0.92 1.61
CA ASP A 399 -0.81 -0.53 2.93
C ASP A 399 -0.67 -1.73 3.87
N LEU A 400 0.12 -1.56 4.92
CA LEU A 400 0.54 -2.65 5.81
C LEU A 400 -0.67 -3.30 6.49
N PHE A 401 -0.76 -4.63 6.40
CA PHE A 401 -1.83 -5.41 7.02
C PHE A 401 -1.36 -6.61 7.83
N ARG A 402 -0.03 -6.84 7.95
CA ARG A 402 0.56 -7.95 8.70
C ARG A 402 1.51 -7.48 9.80
N TYR A 403 1.69 -8.31 10.83
CA TYR A 403 2.78 -8.21 11.79
C TYR A 403 4.07 -8.71 11.13
N TYR A 404 5.03 -7.81 10.91
CA TYR A 404 6.29 -8.10 10.22
C TYR A 404 7.40 -8.55 11.17
#